data_AF-A0A5E4Q8F3-F1
#
_entry.id   AF-A0A5E4Q8F3-F1
#
_cell.length_a   1.000
_cell.length_b   1.000
_cell.length_c   1.000
_cell.angle_alpha   90.00
_cell.angle_beta   90.00
_cell.angle_gamma   90.00
#
_symmetry.space_group_name_H-M   'P 1'
#
loop_
_entity.id
_entity.type
_entity.pdbx_description
1 polymer ?
#
loop_
_entity_poly.entity_id
_entity_poly.type
_entity_poly.pdbx_seq_one_letter_code
_entity_poly.pdbx_strand_id
1 'polypeptide(L)'
;MDKVKKRAPNYTENEKQNLLELVAKYKDIVDCKRTGSFYINKKQIAWAKIADEYNSFCTTGPRNMRTPKHFYNNIKHHARKVSAIENVEILIDITNQPTT
;
A
#
# COMPACT_ATOMS: atom_id res chain seq x y z
N MET A 1 21.01 -14.61 22.53
CA MET A 1 19.61 -14.75 22.99
C MET A 1 18.71 -14.03 22.01
N ASP A 2 18.23 -14.75 21.01
CA ASP A 2 17.25 -14.22 20.06
C ASP A 2 15.90 -14.07 20.76
N LYS A 3 15.54 -12.81 21.06
CA LYS A 3 14.17 -12.50 21.51
C LYS A 3 13.23 -12.87 20.38
N VAL A 4 12.45 -13.95 20.57
CA VAL A 4 11.34 -14.32 19.68
C VAL A 4 10.44 -13.09 19.52
N LYS A 5 10.51 -12.44 18.35
CA LYS A 5 9.68 -11.26 18.05
C LYS A 5 8.23 -11.72 17.96
N LYS A 6 7.43 -11.41 18.99
CA LYS A 6 5.98 -11.57 18.92
C LYS A 6 5.46 -10.83 17.69
N ARG A 7 4.62 -11.49 16.89
CA ARG A 7 3.97 -10.84 15.74
C ARG A 7 3.18 -9.65 16.25
N ALA A 8 3.37 -8.50 15.60
CA ALA A 8 2.56 -7.34 15.91
C ALA A 8 1.10 -7.62 15.50
N PRO A 9 0.10 -7.05 16.18
CA PRO A 9 -1.31 -7.27 15.88
C PRO A 9 -1.66 -6.93 14.43
N ASN A 10 -2.75 -7.48 13.91
CA ASN A 10 -3.26 -7.07 12.60
C ASN A 10 -3.81 -5.64 12.66
N TYR A 11 -3.74 -4.92 11.54
CA TYR A 11 -4.41 -3.63 11.42
C TYR A 11 -5.92 -3.78 11.56
N THR A 12 -6.52 -2.92 12.38
CA THR A 12 -7.98 -2.74 12.41
C THR A 12 -8.44 -2.08 11.11
N GLU A 13 -9.73 -2.17 10.78
CA GLU A 13 -10.25 -1.56 9.56
C GLU A 13 -10.10 -0.03 9.56
N ASN A 14 -10.32 0.60 10.72
CA ASN A 14 -10.11 2.04 10.89
C ASN A 14 -8.65 2.44 10.68
N GLU A 15 -7.70 1.64 11.22
CA GLU A 15 -6.27 1.89 11.00
C GLU A 15 -5.87 1.73 9.52
N LYS A 16 -6.45 0.77 8.81
CA LYS A 16 -6.23 0.61 7.35
C LYS A 16 -6.70 1.84 6.59
N GLN A 17 -7.91 2.32 6.90
CA GLN A 17 -8.49 3.50 6.26
C GLN A 17 -7.66 4.76 6.52
N ASN A 18 -7.33 5.03 7.79
CA ASN A 18 -6.48 6.16 8.17
C ASN A 18 -5.11 6.08 7.49
N LEU A 19 -4.53 4.88 7.40
CA LEU A 19 -3.24 4.69 6.74
C LEU A 19 -3.31 4.98 5.23
N LEU A 20 -4.40 4.61 4.56
CA LEU A 20 -4.62 4.96 3.15
C LEU A 20 -4.76 6.47 2.96
N GLU A 21 -5.48 7.15 3.84
CA GLU A 21 -5.62 8.62 3.82
C GLU A 21 -4.28 9.33 4.04
N LEU A 22 -3.46 8.85 4.98
CA LEU A 22 -2.10 9.35 5.18
C LEU A 22 -1.26 9.17 3.91
N VAL A 23 -1.30 7.98 3.30
CA VAL A 23 -0.55 7.73 2.05
C VAL A 23 -1.04 8.63 0.92
N ALA A 24 -2.35 8.89 0.83
CA ALA A 24 -2.92 9.78 -0.17
C ALA A 24 -2.39 11.22 -0.06
N LYS A 25 -2.17 11.74 1.16
CA LYS A 25 -1.54 13.06 1.39
C LYS A 25 -0.12 13.17 0.81
N TYR A 26 0.59 12.04 0.72
CA TYR A 26 1.98 11.97 0.21
C TYR A 26 2.08 11.33 -1.19
N LYS A 27 0.95 11.13 -1.89
CA LYS A 27 0.84 10.35 -3.14
C LYS A 27 1.89 10.74 -4.17
N ASP A 28 2.06 12.04 -4.43
CA ASP A 28 2.97 12.56 -5.45
C ASP A 28 4.44 12.17 -5.21
N ILE A 29 4.80 11.93 -3.95
CA ILE A 29 6.15 11.51 -3.56
C ILE A 29 6.25 9.98 -3.61
N VAL A 30 5.31 9.27 -2.98
CA VAL A 30 5.37 7.81 -2.83
C VAL A 30 5.18 7.07 -4.16
N ASP A 31 4.32 7.58 -5.05
CA ASP A 31 4.05 7.00 -6.36
C ASP A 31 4.90 7.62 -7.49
N CYS A 32 5.80 8.54 -7.16
CA CYS A 32 6.76 9.08 -8.12
C CYS A 32 7.53 7.94 -8.82
N LYS A 33 7.58 7.92 -10.16
CA LYS A 33 8.27 6.85 -10.90
C LYS A 33 9.80 7.01 -10.95
N ARG A 34 10.34 8.15 -10.49
CA ARG A 34 11.77 8.46 -10.57
C ARG A 34 12.59 7.56 -9.63
N THR A 35 13.75 7.12 -10.12
CA THR A 35 14.63 6.12 -9.50
C THR A 35 15.98 6.66 -9.01
N GLY A 36 16.27 7.95 -9.21
CA GLY A 36 17.50 8.56 -8.72
C GLY A 36 17.60 8.56 -7.19
N SER A 37 18.83 8.52 -6.65
CA SER A 37 19.12 8.46 -5.20
C SER A 37 18.39 9.54 -4.40
N PHE A 38 18.36 10.77 -4.91
CA PHE A 38 17.59 11.89 -4.33
C PHE A 38 16.10 11.55 -4.16
N TYR A 39 15.46 10.99 -5.20
CA TYR A 39 14.04 10.63 -5.18
C TYR A 39 13.77 9.41 -4.29
N ILE A 40 14.71 8.46 -4.24
CA ILE A 40 14.64 7.32 -3.32
C ILE A 40 14.67 7.83 -1.88
N ASN A 41 15.59 8.73 -1.54
CA ASN A 41 15.67 9.31 -0.20
C ASN A 41 14.39 10.10 0.14
N LYS A 42 13.88 10.91 -0.79
CA LYS A 42 12.62 11.66 -0.61
C LYS A 42 11.44 10.73 -0.30
N LYS A 43 11.35 9.58 -0.98
CA LYS A 43 10.35 8.54 -0.67
C LYS A 43 10.56 7.92 0.71
N GLN A 44 11.80 7.62 1.09
CA GLN A 44 12.09 7.07 2.43
C GLN A 44 11.66 8.04 3.54
N ILE A 45 11.97 9.33 3.39
CA ILE A 45 11.54 10.38 4.31
C ILE A 45 10.01 10.47 4.38
N ALA A 46 9.32 10.41 3.24
CA ALA A 46 7.85 10.40 3.22
C ALA A 46 7.27 9.18 3.96
N TRP A 47 7.83 7.98 3.74
CA TRP A 47 7.40 6.78 4.46
C TRP A 47 7.70 6.84 5.97
N ALA A 48 8.78 7.50 6.38
CA ALA A 48 9.07 7.76 7.78
C ALA A 48 8.00 8.67 8.40
N LYS A 49 7.67 9.79 7.75
CA LYS A 49 6.60 10.71 8.20
C LYS A 49 5.24 10.02 8.33
N ILE A 50 4.86 9.22 7.33
CA ILE A 50 3.61 8.43 7.37
C ILE A 50 3.61 7.48 8.57
N ALA A 51 4.74 6.84 8.87
CA ALA A 51 4.83 5.95 10.02
C ALA A 51 4.73 6.71 11.35
N ASP A 52 5.37 7.88 11.45
CA ASP A 52 5.31 8.72 12.64
C ASP A 52 3.89 9.24 12.90
N GLU A 53 3.21 9.73 11.85
CA GLU A 53 1.81 10.14 11.93
C GLU A 53 0.92 8.95 12.31
N TYR A 54 1.08 7.80 11.68
CA TYR A 54 0.35 6.58 12.05
C TYR A 54 0.55 6.21 13.52
N ASN A 55 1.80 6.24 13.99
CA ASN A 55 2.16 5.88 15.35
C ASN A 55 1.56 6.83 16.39
N SER A 56 1.23 8.07 16.02
CA SER A 56 0.61 9.05 16.91
C SER A 56 -0.84 8.72 17.29
N PHE A 57 -1.55 7.91 16.48
CA PHE A 57 -2.95 7.53 16.71
C PHE A 57 -3.19 6.01 16.74
N CYS A 58 -2.16 5.19 16.53
CA CYS A 58 -2.32 3.74 16.46
C CYS A 58 -2.77 3.13 17.79
N THR A 59 -3.63 2.12 17.73
CA THR A 59 -4.08 1.35 18.90
C THR A 59 -3.46 -0.04 18.91
N THR A 60 -3.06 -0.55 17.75
CA THR A 60 -2.39 -1.86 17.60
C THR A 60 -0.87 -1.82 17.81
N GLY A 61 -0.34 -0.66 18.21
CA GLY A 61 1.06 -0.44 18.51
C GLY A 61 1.91 0.06 17.34
N PRO A 62 3.12 0.58 17.66
CA PRO A 62 3.93 1.34 16.72
C PRO A 62 4.50 0.47 15.60
N ARG A 63 4.65 1.07 14.42
CA ARG A 63 5.16 0.45 13.19
C ARG A 63 6.35 1.23 12.67
N ASN A 64 7.27 0.50 12.04
CA ASN A 64 8.34 1.13 11.26
C ASN A 64 7.82 1.50 9.87
N MET A 65 8.52 2.40 9.17
CA MET A 65 8.16 2.82 7.80
C MET A 65 8.02 1.67 6.78
N ARG A 66 8.63 0.51 7.05
CA ARG A 66 8.57 -0.64 6.14
C ARG A 66 7.17 -1.27 6.15
N THR A 67 6.47 -1.27 7.28
CA THR A 67 5.13 -1.88 7.39
C THR A 67 4.07 -1.09 6.60
N PRO A 68 3.91 0.24 6.77
CA PRO A 68 3.06 1.08 5.92
C PRO A 68 3.33 0.93 4.42
N LYS A 69 4.62 0.95 4.05
CA LYS A 69 5.04 0.80 2.65
C LYS A 69 4.61 -0.56 2.09
N HIS A 70 4.81 -1.64 2.84
CA HIS A 70 4.44 -2.97 2.41
C HIS A 70 2.91 -3.12 2.31
N PHE A 71 2.17 -2.61 3.28
CA PHE A 71 0.71 -2.56 3.26
C PHE A 71 0.17 -1.88 2.00
N TYR A 72 0.65 -0.67 1.69
CA TYR A 72 0.21 0.06 0.49
C TYR A 72 0.57 -0.67 -0.81
N ASN A 73 1.78 -1.24 -0.88
CA ASN A 73 2.20 -2.03 -2.04
C ASN A 73 1.31 -3.26 -2.26
N ASN A 74 0.90 -3.94 -1.18
CA ASN A 74 0.00 -5.09 -1.24
C ASN A 74 -1.39 -4.68 -1.75
N ILE A 75 -1.92 -3.56 -1.27
CA ILE A 75 -3.19 -3.01 -1.78
C ILE A 75 -3.10 -2.69 -3.26
N LYS A 76 -2.05 -1.99 -3.69
CA LYS A 76 -1.83 -1.69 -5.12
C LYS A 76 -1.69 -2.97 -5.96
N HIS A 77 -1.02 -3.98 -5.43
CA HIS A 77 -0.88 -5.27 -6.09
C HIS A 77 -2.23 -5.97 -6.24
N HIS A 78 -3.02 -6.00 -5.16
CA HIS A 78 -4.37 -6.56 -5.17
C HIS A 78 -5.27 -5.83 -6.18
N ALA A 79 -5.28 -4.49 -6.18
CA ALA A 79 -6.03 -3.68 -7.13
C ALA A 79 -5.67 -4.02 -8.59
N ARG A 80 -4.38 -4.11 -8.91
CA ARG A 80 -3.93 -4.53 -10.26
C ARG A 80 -4.41 -5.93 -10.64
N LYS A 81 -4.40 -6.87 -9.69
CA LYS A 81 -4.86 -8.24 -9.94
C LYS A 81 -6.36 -8.28 -10.22
N VAL A 82 -7.16 -7.56 -9.44
CA VAL A 82 -8.62 -7.46 -9.65
C VAL A 82 -8.92 -6.86 -11.02
N SER A 83 -8.33 -5.71 -11.36
CA SER A 83 -8.54 -5.09 -12.68
C SER A 83 -8.08 -5.98 -13.85
N ALA A 84 -7.02 -6.79 -13.67
CA ALA A 84 -6.59 -7.72 -14.70
C ALA A 84 -7.59 -8.86 -14.93
N ILE A 85 -8.24 -9.35 -13.87
CA ILE A 85 -9.28 -10.39 -13.95
C ILE A 85 -10.53 -9.83 -14.64
N GLU A 86 -11.00 -8.66 -14.22
CA GLU A 86 -12.14 -7.96 -14.83
C GLU A 86 -11.92 -7.73 -16.34
N ASN A 87 -10.71 -7.31 -16.74
CA ASN A 87 -10.36 -7.14 -18.14
C ASN A 87 -10.41 -8.46 -18.93
N VAL A 88 -10.04 -9.60 -18.33
CA VAL A 88 -10.12 -10.91 -18.97
C VAL A 88 -11.58 -11.36 -19.14
N GLU A 89 -12.41 -11.15 -18.12
CA GLU A 89 -13.85 -11.46 -18.19
C GLU A 89 -14.53 -10.68 -19.32
N ILE A 90 -14.27 -9.36 -19.40
CA ILE A 90 -14.78 -8.51 -20.49
C ILE A 90 -14.33 -9.00 -21.87
N LEU A 91 -13.07 -9.41 -22.02
CA LEU A 91 -12.56 -9.92 -23.30
C LEU A 91 -13.25 -11.23 -23.70
N ILE A 92 -13.48 -12.14 -22.76
CA ILE A 92 -14.20 -13.40 -22.99
C ILE A 92 -15.63 -13.11 -23.45
N ASP A 93 -16.32 -12.21 -22.77
CA ASP A 93 -17.71 -11.84 -23.10
C ASP A 93 -17.83 -11.25 -24.51
N ILE A 94 -16.87 -10.42 -24.94
CA ILE A 94 -16.80 -9.88 -26.30
C ILE A 94 -16.58 -11.00 -27.33
N THR A 95 -15.69 -11.96 -27.06
CA THR A 95 -15.39 -13.05 -28.00
C THR A 95 -16.52 -14.07 -28.14
N ASN A 96 -17.41 -14.16 -27.14
CA ASN A 96 -18.54 -15.08 -27.13
C ASN A 96 -19.81 -14.48 -27.74
N GLN A 97 -19.81 -13.20 -28.11
CA GLN A 97 -20.92 -12.64 -28.89
C GLN A 97 -20.86 -13.21 -30.33
N PRO A 98 -21.98 -13.72 -30.88
CA PRO A 98 -22.01 -14.12 -32.28
C PRO A 98 -21.73 -12.88 -33.14
N THR A 99 -20.60 -12.88 -33.83
CA THR A 99 -20.28 -11.88 -34.85
C THR A 99 -21.38 -11.92 -35.90
N THR A 100 -22.10 -10.81 -36.05
CA THR A 100 -23.22 -10.65 -36.98
C THR A 100 -22.75 -10.65 -38.43
#